data_AF-A0A2Z3RYX0-F1
#
_entry.id   AF-A0A2Z3RYX0-F1
#
_cell.length_a   1.000
_cell.length_b   1.000
_cell.length_c   1.000
_cell.angle_alpha   90.00
_cell.angle_beta   90.00
_cell.angle_gamma   90.00
#
_symmetry.space_group_name_H-M   'P 1'
#
loop_
_entity.id
_entity.type
_entity.pdbx_description
1 polymer ?
#
loop_
_entity_poly.entity_id
_entity_poly.type
_entity_poly.pdbx_seq_one_letter_code
_entity_poly.pdbx_strand_id
1 'polypeptide(L)' 'MTDLPVVIYANGGGTWNAQTGVWENAAADALVAYSAEWIAQGASLIGGCCGTHAGDIRQLASAL' A
#
# COMPACT_ATOMS: atom_id res chain seq x y z
N MET A 1 -8.71 -20.76 3.55
CA MET A 1 -7.29 -20.86 3.15
C MET A 1 -7.24 -21.18 1.67
N THR A 2 -6.23 -20.65 0.98
CA THR A 2 -5.97 -20.90 -0.44
C THR A 2 -4.49 -21.24 -0.59
N ASP A 3 -4.17 -22.11 -1.55
CA ASP A 3 -2.78 -22.45 -1.91
C ASP A 3 -2.24 -21.54 -3.03
N LEU A 4 -3.07 -20.64 -3.55
CA LEU A 4 -2.66 -19.68 -4.56
C LEU A 4 -1.86 -18.51 -3.93
N PRO A 5 -0.89 -17.94 -4.65
CA PRO A 5 -0.20 -16.72 -4.23
C PRO A 5 -1.18 -15.59 -3.90
N VAL A 6 -0.93 -14.89 -2.80
CA VAL A 6 -1.76 -13.76 -2.36
C VAL A 6 -1.10 -12.44 -2.77
N VAL A 7 -1.87 -11.57 -3.42
CA VAL A 7 -1.43 -10.23 -3.81
C VAL A 7 -2.19 -9.19 -2.99
N ILE A 8 -1.46 -8.24 -2.41
CA ILE A 8 -2.03 -7.12 -1.66
C ILE A 8 -1.68 -5.81 -2.36
N TYR A 9 -2.70 -4.98 -2.61
CA TYR A 9 -2.54 -3.63 -3.14
C TYR A 9 -3.33 -2.63 -2.29
N ALA A 10 -2.65 -1.97 -1.35
CA ALA A 10 -3.30 -1.12 -0.35
C ALA A 10 -3.55 0.31 -0.88
N ASN A 11 -4.64 0.93 -0.46
CA ASN A 11 -4.86 2.37 -0.68
C ASN A 11 -4.01 3.19 0.31
N GLY A 12 -3.50 4.35 -0.12
CA GLY A 12 -2.84 5.33 0.76
C GLY A 12 -3.79 6.09 1.70
N GLY A 13 -5.08 5.74 1.68
CA GLY A 13 -6.13 6.40 2.44
C GLY A 13 -6.48 7.78 1.87
N GLY A 14 -7.09 8.61 2.73
CA GLY A 14 -7.51 9.96 2.37
C GLY A 14 -8.80 10.01 1.55
N THR A 15 -9.10 11.19 1.02
CA THR A 15 -10.29 11.48 0.20
C THR A 15 -9.85 12.08 -1.12
N TRP A 16 -10.43 11.60 -2.22
CA TRP A 16 -10.18 12.16 -3.54
C TRP A 16 -10.85 13.52 -3.70
N ASN A 17 -10.06 14.56 -3.97
CA ASN A 17 -10.58 15.87 -4.36
C ASN A 17 -10.64 15.98 -5.89
N ALA A 18 -11.86 15.95 -6.44
CA ALA A 18 -12.08 16.00 -7.88
C ALA A 18 -11.78 17.37 -8.52
N GLN A 19 -11.75 18.46 -7.75
CA GLN A 19 -11.44 19.79 -8.27
C GLN A 19 -9.94 19.97 -8.52
N THR A 20 -9.12 19.46 -7.60
CA THR A 20 -7.66 19.59 -7.63
C THR A 20 -6.98 18.36 -8.22
N GLY A 21 -7.69 17.23 -8.33
CA GLY A 21 -7.15 15.99 -8.87
C GLY A 21 -6.10 15.33 -7.97
N VAL A 22 -6.19 15.56 -6.65
CA VAL A 22 -5.26 15.02 -5.66
C VAL A 22 -5.99 14.31 -4.51
N TRP A 23 -5.31 13.36 -3.89
CA TRP A 23 -5.73 12.73 -2.64
C TRP A 23 -5.38 13.64 -1.47
N GLU A 24 -6.37 14.01 -0.66
CA GLU A 24 -6.22 14.85 0.53
C GLU A 24 -6.35 14.00 1.81
N ASN A 25 -5.71 14.43 2.89
CA ASN A 25 -5.74 13.73 4.19
C ASN A 25 -5.30 12.25 4.09
N ALA A 26 -4.40 11.94 3.16
CA ALA A 26 -3.82 10.61 3.05
C ALA A 26 -3.04 10.28 4.32
N ALA A 27 -3.31 9.13 4.92
CA ALA A 27 -2.53 8.58 6.01
C ALA A 27 -1.40 7.75 5.38
N ALA A 28 -0.30 8.43 5.07
CA ALA A 28 0.83 7.82 4.40
C ALA A 28 1.66 6.98 5.39
N ASP A 29 1.37 5.69 5.47
CA ASP A 29 2.29 4.68 6.04
C ASP A 29 1.71 3.26 6.05
N ALA A 30 0.39 3.05 5.94
CA ALA A 30 -0.20 1.71 6.03
C ALA A 30 0.50 0.65 5.14
N LEU A 31 0.91 1.02 3.92
CA LEU A 31 1.62 0.11 3.02
C LEU A 31 2.94 -0.42 3.64
N VAL A 32 3.72 0.45 4.28
CA VAL A 32 5.00 0.09 4.91
C VAL A 32 4.78 -0.50 6.30
N ALA A 33 3.85 0.05 7.07
CA ALA A 33 3.56 -0.35 8.45
C ALA A 33 3.09 -1.81 8.56
N TYR A 34 2.31 -2.30 7.58
CA TYR A 34 1.74 -3.65 7.62
C TYR A 34 2.47 -4.67 6.73
N SER A 35 3.44 -4.24 5.91
CA SER A 35 4.06 -5.13 4.91
C SER A 35 4.74 -6.35 5.52
N ALA A 36 5.47 -6.18 6.62
CA ALA A 36 6.13 -7.27 7.33
C ALA A 36 5.11 -8.29 7.88
N GLU A 37 3.99 -7.82 8.42
CA GLU A 37 2.90 -8.68 8.91
C GLU A 37 2.25 -9.44 7.75
N TRP A 38 1.97 -8.78 6.63
CA TRP A 38 1.39 -9.43 5.45
C TRP A 38 2.31 -10.50 4.87
N ILE A 39 3.62 -10.26 4.83
CA ILE A 39 4.61 -11.27 4.42
C ILE A 39 4.57 -12.47 5.37
N ALA A 40 4.55 -12.22 6.69
CA ALA A 40 4.46 -13.29 7.69
C ALA A 40 3.16 -14.12 7.56
N GLN A 41 2.09 -13.52 7.01
CA GLN A 41 0.81 -14.19 6.73
C GLN A 41 0.73 -14.81 5.32
N GLY A 42 1.79 -14.77 4.53
CA GLY A 42 1.89 -15.45 3.23
C GLY A 42 1.61 -14.58 1.99
N ALA A 43 1.62 -13.25 2.13
CA ALA A 43 1.57 -12.37 0.96
C ALA A 43 2.78 -12.61 0.04
N SER A 44 2.51 -12.84 -1.24
CA SER A 44 3.53 -13.12 -2.26
C SER A 44 3.94 -11.86 -3.05
N LEU A 45 3.04 -10.88 -3.14
CA LEU A 45 3.32 -9.58 -3.77
C LEU A 45 2.57 -8.47 -3.02
N ILE A 46 3.26 -7.37 -2.74
CA ILE A 46 2.72 -6.20 -2.05
C ILE A 46 2.98 -4.96 -2.91
N GLY A 47 1.93 -4.16 -3.13
CA GLY A 47 2.00 -2.93 -3.88
C GLY A 47 0.94 -1.92 -3.42
N GLY A 48 0.80 -0.85 -4.17
CA GLY A 48 -0.11 0.24 -3.86
C GLY A 48 -1.24 0.40 -4.88
N CYS A 49 -2.34 0.98 -4.43
CA CYS A 49 -3.51 1.34 -5.23
C CYS A 49 -3.74 2.86 -5.21
N CYS A 50 -4.97 3.30 -5.04
CA CYS A 50 -5.33 4.71 -4.95
C CYS A 50 -4.62 5.42 -3.81
N GLY A 51 -4.08 6.61 -4.08
CA GLY A 51 -3.38 7.42 -3.08
C GLY A 51 -1.98 6.93 -2.72
N THR A 52 -1.49 5.84 -3.34
CA THR A 52 -0.09 5.43 -3.23
C THR A 52 0.75 6.03 -4.35
N HIS A 53 1.99 6.35 -4.04
CA HIS A 53 2.92 7.03 -4.93
C HIS A 53 4.24 6.27 -4.99
N ALA A 54 5.07 6.62 -5.98
CA ALA A 54 6.39 6.00 -6.14
C ALA A 54 7.29 6.17 -4.90
N GLY A 55 7.06 7.20 -4.07
CA GLY A 55 7.73 7.39 -2.78
C GLY A 55 7.44 6.25 -1.80
N ASP A 56 6.17 5.86 -1.67
CA ASP A 56 5.72 4.79 -0.77
C ASP A 56 6.32 3.44 -1.19
N ILE A 57 6.35 3.17 -2.51
CA ILE A 57 6.96 1.94 -3.05
C ILE A 57 8.46 1.89 -2.77
N ARG A 58 9.18 3.01 -2.91
CA ARG A 58 10.62 3.06 -2.57
C ARG A 58 10.85 2.86 -1.07
N GLN A 59 10.00 3.45 -0.23
CA GLN A 59 10.09 3.27 1.22
C GLN A 59 9.83 1.82 1.61
N LEU A 60 8.78 1.19 1.05
CA LEU A 60 8.49 -0.22 1.21
C LEU A 60 9.68 -1.10 0.82
N ALA A 61 10.25 -0.87 -0.36
CA ALA A 61 11.41 -1.61 -0.85
C ALA A 61 12.69 -1.40 -0.02
N SER A 62 12.78 -0.32 0.75
CA SER A 62 13.93 -0.05 1.64
C SER A 62 13.71 -0.57 3.06
N ALA A 63 12.46 -0.84 3.45
CA ALA A 63 12.08 -1.26 4.80
C ALA A 63 11.95 -2.79 4.95
N LEU A 64 11.89 -3.52 3.83
CA LEU A 64 11.87 -4.98 3.75
C LEU A 64 13.24 -5.52 3.35
#